data_AF-A0A382D895-F1
#
_entry.id   AF-A0A382D895-F1
#
_cell.length_a   1.000
_cell.length_b   1.000
_cell.length_c   1.000
_cell.angle_alpha   90.00
_cell.angle_beta   90.00
_cell.angle_gamma   90.00
#
_symmetry.space_group_name_H-M   'P 1'
#
loop_
_entity.id
_entity.type
_entity.pdbx_description
1 polymer ?
#
loop_
_entity_poly.entity_id
_entity_poly.type
_entity_poly.pdbx_seq_one_letter_code
_entity_poly.pdbx_strand_id
1 'polypeptide(L)'
;VIAANQREGGTAFIYGSHTQDSRKNPLTHKQKLKYLGKMFPRMKRSMQTKATERNALEIAHTLSGKYDKLVMVVGSDRVDDFTSLLNSYNGIKSKHGFYEFKEIEIISAGERDPDADGASGMSASKMRKAATQGDFEAFQMGASSELTVKDKRNMMNDVRKGLKLATIREGMKRRRGVQEPLEVTNYDFKNPEELSWQGYDTISLSTCSEAFELYDEIVNSISQSSFTKPELAY
;
A
#
# COMPACT_ATOMS: atom_id res chain seq x y z
N VAL A 1 -25.76 3.70 6.36
CA VAL A 1 -26.17 3.92 4.94
C VAL A 1 -27.33 3.01 4.52
N ILE A 2 -27.19 1.67 4.48
CA ILE A 2 -28.29 0.78 4.07
C ILE A 2 -29.53 0.93 4.97
N ALA A 3 -29.33 0.95 6.29
CA ALA A 3 -30.43 1.13 7.24
C ALA A 3 -31.14 2.49 7.10
N ALA A 4 -30.38 3.58 6.91
CA ALA A 4 -30.95 4.90 6.65
C ALA A 4 -31.71 4.94 5.31
N ASN A 5 -31.16 4.29 4.28
CA ASN A 5 -31.81 4.23 2.97
C ASN A 5 -33.13 3.44 2.98
N GLN A 6 -33.19 2.36 3.78
CA GLN A 6 -34.41 1.58 3.95
C GLN A 6 -35.46 2.30 4.80
N ARG A 7 -35.06 3.12 5.78
CA ARG A 7 -35.97 3.93 6.59
C ARG A 7 -36.64 5.03 5.77
N GLU A 8 -35.88 5.74 4.96
CA GLU A 8 -36.37 6.88 4.17
C GLU A 8 -36.92 6.49 2.79
N GLY A 9 -36.81 5.21 2.38
CA GLY A 9 -37.24 4.73 1.06
C GLY A 9 -36.46 5.35 -0.12
N GLY A 10 -35.24 5.83 0.13
CA GLY A 10 -34.46 6.65 -0.80
C GLY A 10 -33.54 5.90 -1.77
N THR A 11 -32.86 6.68 -2.62
CA THR A 11 -31.74 6.20 -3.43
C THR A 11 -30.41 6.56 -2.76
N ALA A 12 -29.65 5.55 -2.32
CA ALA A 12 -28.35 5.79 -1.71
C ALA A 12 -27.28 6.06 -2.78
N PHE A 13 -26.50 7.12 -2.57
CA PHE A 13 -25.30 7.44 -3.34
C PHE A 13 -24.06 7.43 -2.45
N ILE A 14 -23.00 6.75 -2.89
CA ILE A 14 -21.72 6.69 -2.17
C ILE A 14 -20.66 7.39 -3.01
N TYR A 15 -20.12 8.48 -2.49
CA TYR A 15 -19.04 9.25 -3.09
C TYR A 15 -17.72 8.96 -2.38
N GLY A 16 -16.65 8.79 -3.16
CA GLY A 16 -15.30 8.54 -2.66
C GLY A 16 -14.48 9.82 -2.59
N SER A 17 -13.54 9.90 -1.64
CA SER A 17 -12.58 11.01 -1.61
C SER A 17 -11.63 10.96 -2.82
N HIS A 18 -11.57 12.07 -3.54
CA HIS A 18 -10.67 12.29 -4.68
C HIS A 18 -9.21 12.58 -4.30
N THR A 19 -8.93 12.83 -3.01
CA THR A 19 -7.58 13.18 -2.55
C THR A 19 -6.60 12.01 -2.74
N GLN A 20 -5.44 12.30 -3.33
CA GLN A 20 -4.35 11.36 -3.52
C GLN A 20 -3.05 11.99 -2.99
N ASP A 21 -2.30 11.22 -2.20
CA ASP A 21 -1.02 11.64 -1.62
C ASP A 21 -0.15 10.38 -1.44
N SER A 22 1.11 10.46 -1.86
CA SER A 22 2.08 9.37 -1.71
C SER A 22 2.38 8.97 -0.26
N ARG A 23 1.98 9.77 0.74
CA ARG A 23 2.16 9.43 2.15
C ARG A 23 0.86 8.94 2.79
N LYS A 24 -0.19 9.76 2.74
CA LYS A 24 -1.45 9.46 3.45
C LYS A 24 -2.47 8.73 2.57
N ASN A 25 -2.53 9.00 1.27
CA ASN A 25 -3.58 8.52 0.38
C ASN A 25 -3.02 7.88 -0.91
N PRO A 26 -2.38 6.70 -0.81
CA PRO A 26 -1.62 6.11 -1.92
C PRO A 26 -2.51 5.63 -3.09
N LEU A 27 -3.78 5.34 -2.84
CA LEU A 27 -4.71 4.84 -3.85
C LEU A 27 -5.40 5.98 -4.60
N THR A 28 -5.57 5.81 -5.91
CA THR A 28 -6.40 6.70 -6.73
C THR A 28 -7.89 6.54 -6.41
N HIS A 29 -8.71 7.56 -6.72
CA HIS A 29 -10.17 7.51 -6.53
C HIS A 29 -10.80 6.24 -7.13
N LYS A 30 -10.44 5.90 -8.37
CA LYS A 30 -10.92 4.69 -9.07
C LYS A 30 -10.53 3.40 -8.34
N GLN A 31 -9.30 3.32 -7.82
CA GLN A 31 -8.85 2.15 -7.05
C GLN A 31 -9.61 2.04 -5.72
N LYS A 32 -9.81 3.14 -5.00
CA LYS A 32 -10.57 3.14 -3.74
C LYS A 32 -11.98 2.58 -3.95
N LEU A 33 -12.71 3.09 -4.95
CA LEU A 33 -14.07 2.62 -5.24
C LEU A 33 -14.09 1.20 -5.81
N LYS A 34 -13.07 0.79 -6.58
CA LYS A 34 -12.92 -0.61 -7.02
C LYS A 34 -12.82 -1.57 -5.84
N TYR A 35 -11.96 -1.27 -4.86
CA TYR A 35 -11.81 -2.12 -3.68
C TYR A 35 -13.04 -2.05 -2.77
N LEU A 36 -13.63 -0.86 -2.59
CA LEU A 36 -14.87 -0.70 -1.84
C LEU A 36 -16.02 -1.53 -2.43
N GLY A 37 -16.18 -1.52 -3.76
CA GLY A 37 -17.21 -2.29 -4.45
C GLY A 37 -16.98 -3.81 -4.39
N LYS A 38 -15.74 -4.25 -4.14
CA LYS A 38 -15.43 -5.66 -3.87
C LYS A 38 -15.69 -6.04 -2.41
N MET A 39 -15.39 -5.14 -1.47
CA MET A 39 -15.68 -5.35 -0.04
C MET A 39 -17.17 -5.30 0.26
N PHE A 40 -17.93 -4.50 -0.48
CA PHE A 40 -19.35 -4.29 -0.27
C PHE A 40 -20.15 -4.49 -1.57
N PRO A 41 -20.28 -5.74 -2.06
CA PRO A 41 -20.93 -6.03 -3.33
C PRO A 41 -22.40 -5.57 -3.36
N ARG A 42 -23.10 -5.64 -2.21
CA ARG A 42 -24.48 -5.16 -2.06
C ARG A 42 -24.64 -3.65 -2.29
N MET A 43 -23.62 -2.86 -1.97
CA MET A 43 -23.63 -1.40 -2.13
C MET A 43 -23.01 -0.91 -3.45
N LYS A 44 -22.48 -1.82 -4.26
CA LYS A 44 -21.76 -1.48 -5.50
C LYS A 44 -22.60 -0.66 -6.48
N ARG A 45 -23.92 -0.91 -6.54
CA ARG A 45 -24.85 -0.16 -7.42
C ARG A 45 -25.01 1.32 -7.02
N SER A 46 -24.83 1.63 -5.74
CA SER A 46 -24.91 2.98 -5.20
C SER A 46 -23.62 3.79 -5.34
N MET A 47 -22.49 3.14 -5.66
CA MET A 47 -21.18 3.78 -5.71
C MET A 47 -20.96 4.58 -6.99
N GLN A 48 -20.67 5.87 -6.84
CA GLN A 48 -20.43 6.77 -7.95
C GLN A 48 -18.98 6.71 -8.43
N THR A 49 -18.66 5.66 -9.19
CA THR A 49 -17.28 5.40 -9.67
C THR A 49 -16.75 6.44 -10.66
N LYS A 50 -17.65 7.13 -11.35
CA LYS A 50 -17.35 8.17 -12.34
C LYS A 50 -17.58 9.60 -11.81
N ALA A 51 -17.92 9.76 -10.54
CA ALA A 51 -18.08 11.08 -9.93
C ALA A 51 -16.83 11.94 -10.18
N THR A 52 -17.07 13.20 -10.49
CA THR A 52 -16.05 14.25 -10.66
C THR A 52 -16.09 15.26 -9.52
N GLU A 53 -17.20 15.26 -8.78
CA GLU A 53 -17.50 16.15 -7.67
C GLU A 53 -16.55 15.89 -6.50
N ARG A 54 -15.90 16.95 -6.02
CA ARG A 54 -14.89 16.85 -4.96
C ARG A 54 -15.43 17.21 -3.59
N ASN A 55 -16.44 18.08 -3.56
CA ASN A 55 -16.98 18.66 -2.34
C ASN A 55 -18.45 18.27 -2.15
N ALA A 56 -18.89 18.23 -0.88
CA ALA A 56 -20.28 17.95 -0.52
C ALA A 56 -21.27 18.93 -1.19
N LEU A 57 -20.87 20.19 -1.34
CA LEU A 57 -21.67 21.25 -1.98
C LEU A 57 -21.84 21.03 -3.49
N GLU A 58 -20.79 20.57 -4.18
CA GLU A 58 -20.87 20.23 -5.61
C GLU A 58 -21.77 19.01 -5.82
N ILE A 59 -21.69 18.04 -4.91
CA ILE A 59 -22.58 16.87 -4.91
C ILE A 59 -24.04 17.31 -4.69
N ALA A 60 -24.27 18.20 -3.72
CA ALA A 60 -25.58 18.79 -3.46
C ALA A 60 -26.12 19.50 -4.71
N HIS A 61 -25.29 20.26 -5.43
CA HIS A 61 -25.67 20.87 -6.70
C HIS A 61 -26.07 19.84 -7.78
N THR A 62 -25.29 18.78 -7.98
CA THR A 62 -25.61 17.74 -9.00
C THR A 62 -26.90 16.97 -8.67
N LEU A 63 -27.22 16.84 -7.37
CA LEU A 63 -28.43 16.17 -6.87
C LEU A 63 -29.64 17.11 -6.85
N SER A 64 -29.42 18.41 -6.75
CA SER A 64 -30.46 19.44 -6.79
C SER A 64 -31.27 19.32 -8.08
N GLY A 65 -32.60 19.38 -7.96
CA GLY A 65 -33.53 19.25 -9.09
C GLY A 65 -33.90 17.81 -9.48
N LYS A 66 -33.23 16.80 -8.92
CA LYS A 66 -33.63 15.38 -9.07
C LYS A 66 -34.32 14.83 -7.81
N TYR A 67 -34.02 15.41 -6.66
CA TYR A 67 -34.49 14.97 -5.37
C TYR A 67 -34.90 16.19 -4.52
N ASP A 68 -35.96 16.01 -3.72
CA ASP A 68 -36.52 17.06 -2.86
C ASP A 68 -35.91 17.07 -1.45
N LYS A 69 -35.52 15.88 -0.93
CA LYS A 69 -34.92 15.68 0.40
C LYS A 69 -33.49 15.16 0.26
N LEU A 70 -32.56 15.78 0.98
CA LEU A 70 -31.15 15.36 1.05
C LEU A 70 -30.84 14.79 2.43
N VAL A 71 -30.43 13.52 2.48
CA VAL A 71 -29.97 12.87 3.72
C VAL A 71 -28.48 12.57 3.60
N MET A 72 -27.65 13.25 4.39
CA MET A 72 -26.20 13.05 4.42
C MET A 72 -25.79 12.22 5.62
N VAL A 73 -25.10 11.10 5.39
CA VAL A 73 -24.58 10.26 6.48
C VAL A 73 -23.10 10.60 6.72
N VAL A 74 -22.78 11.09 7.92
CA VAL A 74 -21.42 11.56 8.28
C VAL A 74 -20.95 10.91 9.58
N GLY A 75 -19.64 10.90 9.82
CA GLY A 75 -19.10 10.57 11.16
C GLY A 75 -19.59 11.57 12.20
N SER A 76 -19.72 11.12 13.45
CA SER A 76 -20.21 11.94 14.57
C SER A 76 -19.40 13.22 14.78
N ASP A 77 -18.11 13.20 14.43
CA ASP A 77 -17.16 14.31 14.60
C ASP A 77 -17.48 15.57 13.78
N ARG A 78 -18.34 15.48 12.75
CA ARG A 78 -18.58 16.60 11.82
C ARG A 78 -20.05 16.86 11.52
N VAL A 79 -20.96 16.23 12.28
CA VAL A 79 -22.41 16.36 12.02
C VAL A 79 -22.83 17.83 12.06
N ASP A 80 -22.41 18.56 13.10
CA ASP A 80 -22.79 19.97 13.29
C ASP A 80 -22.19 20.86 12.20
N ASP A 81 -20.91 20.68 11.89
CA ASP A 81 -20.20 21.44 10.84
C ASP A 81 -20.90 21.31 9.47
N PHE A 82 -21.24 20.09 9.08
CA PHE A 82 -21.93 19.86 7.80
C PHE A 82 -23.37 20.33 7.82
N THR A 83 -24.04 20.27 8.97
CA THR A 83 -25.40 20.80 9.15
C THR A 83 -25.43 22.30 8.93
N SER A 84 -24.54 23.05 9.58
CA SER A 84 -24.43 24.49 9.37
C SER A 84 -24.03 24.84 7.94
N LEU A 85 -23.06 24.11 7.38
CA LEU A 85 -22.56 24.37 6.03
C LEU A 85 -23.64 24.13 4.95
N LEU A 86 -24.36 23.02 4.99
CA LEU A 86 -25.38 22.72 3.98
C LEU A 86 -26.62 23.61 4.11
N ASN A 87 -27.03 23.95 5.34
CA ASN A 87 -28.17 24.85 5.52
C ASN A 87 -27.81 26.30 5.16
N SER A 88 -26.58 26.75 5.42
CA SER A 88 -26.17 28.13 5.12
C SER A 88 -26.10 28.44 3.63
N TYR A 89 -25.80 27.45 2.78
CA TYR A 89 -25.70 27.63 1.33
C TYR A 89 -26.93 27.11 0.56
N ASN A 90 -27.96 26.60 1.25
CA ASN A 90 -29.21 26.18 0.62
C ASN A 90 -29.96 27.40 0.06
N GLY A 91 -30.25 27.41 -1.24
CA GLY A 91 -30.86 28.54 -1.95
C GLY A 91 -29.89 29.68 -2.30
N ILE A 92 -28.58 29.54 -2.04
CA ILE A 92 -27.56 30.55 -2.37
C ILE A 92 -26.71 30.08 -3.54
N LYS A 93 -26.63 30.91 -4.60
CA LYS A 93 -25.72 30.66 -5.72
C LYS A 93 -24.30 31.06 -5.33
N SER A 94 -23.38 30.11 -5.32
CA SER A 94 -21.97 30.33 -4.98
C SER A 94 -21.04 29.64 -5.98
N LYS A 95 -19.72 29.70 -5.74
CA LYS A 95 -18.69 29.07 -6.59
C LYS A 95 -18.88 27.55 -6.74
N HIS A 96 -19.57 26.92 -5.78
CA HIS A 96 -19.86 25.49 -5.75
C HIS A 96 -21.17 25.10 -6.44
N GLY A 97 -21.86 26.06 -7.07
CA GLY A 97 -23.15 25.85 -7.74
C GLY A 97 -24.32 26.46 -6.97
N PHE A 98 -25.53 26.12 -7.41
CA PHE A 98 -26.79 26.46 -6.74
C PHE A 98 -27.52 25.17 -6.40
N TYR A 99 -27.90 25.00 -5.14
CA TYR A 99 -28.77 23.91 -4.76
C TYR A 99 -29.89 24.41 -3.86
N GLU A 100 -31.04 23.78 -3.99
CA GLU A 100 -32.21 24.05 -3.18
C GLU A 100 -32.89 22.72 -2.84
N PHE A 101 -32.91 22.38 -1.56
CA PHE A 101 -33.64 21.22 -1.03
C PHE A 101 -34.71 21.68 -0.05
N LYS A 102 -35.85 20.97 -0.06
CA LYS A 102 -36.95 21.23 0.89
C LYS A 102 -36.58 20.81 2.31
N GLU A 103 -35.81 19.73 2.43
CA GLU A 103 -35.39 19.16 3.71
C GLU A 103 -33.97 18.62 3.60
N ILE A 104 -33.12 19.01 4.54
CA ILE A 104 -31.73 18.54 4.66
C ILE A 104 -31.56 17.92 6.04
N GLU A 105 -31.24 16.63 6.07
CA GLU A 105 -31.03 15.87 7.30
C GLU A 105 -29.62 15.28 7.32
N ILE A 106 -28.87 15.50 8.40
CA ILE A 106 -27.54 14.92 8.59
C ILE A 106 -27.67 13.82 9.65
N ILE A 107 -27.41 12.58 9.27
CA ILE A 107 -27.48 11.42 10.16
C ILE A 107 -26.08 10.97 10.53
N SER A 108 -25.82 10.77 11.82
CA SER A 108 -24.56 10.19 12.30
C SER A 108 -24.47 8.71 11.92
N ALA A 109 -23.32 8.30 11.38
CA ALA A 109 -23.01 6.91 11.07
C ALA A 109 -22.70 6.05 12.31
N GLY A 110 -22.75 6.65 13.51
CA GLY A 110 -22.35 6.05 14.79
C GLY A 110 -20.97 6.52 15.26
N GLU A 111 -20.75 6.49 16.57
CA GLU A 111 -19.42 6.72 17.15
C GLU A 111 -18.51 5.55 16.85
N ARG A 112 -17.25 5.87 16.55
CA ARG A 112 -16.23 4.87 16.29
C ARG A 112 -15.71 4.39 17.64
N ASP A 113 -16.22 3.26 18.13
CA ASP A 113 -15.70 2.65 19.35
C ASP A 113 -14.21 2.28 19.14
N PRO A 114 -13.27 2.97 19.82
CA PRO A 114 -11.85 2.79 19.60
C PRO A 114 -11.31 1.45 20.12
N ASP A 115 -12.10 0.68 20.90
CA ASP A 115 -11.65 -0.52 21.63
C ASP A 115 -12.19 -1.86 21.09
N ALA A 116 -12.80 -1.91 19.90
CA ALA A 116 -13.36 -3.16 19.35
C ALA A 116 -12.30 -4.12 18.74
N ASP A 117 -11.82 -5.07 19.54
CA ASP A 117 -10.66 -5.94 19.30
C ASP A 117 -10.69 -6.94 18.11
N GLY A 118 -11.81 -7.15 17.40
CA GLY A 118 -11.87 -8.22 16.39
C GLY A 118 -11.43 -7.83 14.97
N ALA A 119 -11.57 -6.56 14.62
CA ALA A 119 -11.26 -5.99 13.29
C ALA A 119 -10.97 -4.47 13.35
N SER A 120 -11.24 -3.82 14.48
CA SER A 120 -11.04 -2.37 14.69
C SER A 120 -9.59 -2.02 15.01
N GLY A 121 -8.79 -2.98 15.47
CA GLY A 121 -7.37 -2.78 15.75
C GLY A 121 -6.52 -2.49 14.50
N MET A 122 -7.03 -2.79 13.29
CA MET A 122 -6.33 -2.57 12.03
C MET A 122 -6.72 -1.24 11.38
N SER A 123 -5.99 -0.17 11.72
CA SER A 123 -6.18 1.12 11.07
C SER A 123 -5.56 1.13 9.66
N ALA A 124 -6.05 2.04 8.80
CA ALA A 124 -5.46 2.26 7.47
C ALA A 124 -3.96 2.57 7.54
N SER A 125 -3.49 3.19 8.63
CA SER A 125 -2.06 3.40 8.90
C SER A 125 -1.30 2.10 9.14
N LYS A 126 -1.84 1.16 9.92
CA LYS A 126 -1.22 -0.15 10.14
C LYS A 126 -1.18 -0.98 8.84
N MET A 127 -2.25 -0.94 8.04
CA MET A 127 -2.28 -1.58 6.71
C MET A 127 -1.22 -1.02 5.75
N ARG A 128 -1.00 0.30 5.77
CA ARG A 128 0.10 0.91 4.99
C ARG A 128 1.47 0.41 5.48
N LYS A 129 1.68 0.30 6.80
CA LYS A 129 2.93 -0.23 7.37
C LYS A 129 3.18 -1.69 6.99
N ALA A 130 2.17 -2.55 7.10
CA ALA A 130 2.26 -3.93 6.65
C ALA A 130 2.59 -4.01 5.14
N ALA A 131 1.96 -3.16 4.32
CA ALA A 131 2.26 -3.07 2.90
C ALA A 131 3.70 -2.63 2.62
N THR A 132 4.26 -1.67 3.38
CA THR A 132 5.67 -1.26 3.25
C THR A 132 6.64 -2.37 3.64
N GLN A 133 6.38 -3.08 4.75
CA GLN A 133 7.23 -4.16 5.26
C GLN A 133 7.15 -5.44 4.41
N GLY A 134 6.10 -5.59 3.60
CA GLY A 134 5.92 -6.79 2.79
C GLY A 134 5.29 -7.96 3.53
N ASP A 135 4.70 -7.69 4.69
CA ASP A 135 3.95 -8.66 5.49
C ASP A 135 2.53 -8.84 4.93
N PHE A 136 2.34 -9.95 4.20
CA PHE A 136 1.05 -10.28 3.60
C PHE A 136 0.06 -10.87 4.62
N GLU A 137 0.54 -11.56 5.66
CA GLU A 137 -0.32 -12.20 6.65
C GLU A 137 -0.99 -11.13 7.53
N ALA A 138 -0.20 -10.17 8.01
CA ALA A 138 -0.75 -9.01 8.71
C ALA A 138 -1.71 -8.21 7.83
N PHE A 139 -1.39 -8.02 6.54
CA PHE A 139 -2.29 -7.35 5.62
C PHE A 139 -3.59 -8.15 5.38
N GLN A 140 -3.52 -9.47 5.35
CA GLN A 140 -4.66 -10.35 5.13
C GLN A 140 -5.66 -10.33 6.29
N MET A 141 -5.17 -10.30 7.52
CA MET A 141 -6.00 -10.19 8.74
C MET A 141 -6.79 -8.88 8.79
N GLY A 142 -6.24 -7.83 8.21
CA GLY A 142 -6.82 -6.48 8.25
C GLY A 142 -7.77 -6.15 7.11
N ALA A 143 -7.66 -6.92 6.02
CA ALA A 143 -8.54 -6.79 4.89
C ALA A 143 -9.82 -7.61 5.12
N SER A 144 -10.96 -7.05 4.70
CA SER A 144 -12.27 -7.72 4.79
C SER A 144 -12.22 -9.16 4.28
N SER A 145 -12.94 -10.06 4.95
CA SER A 145 -13.12 -11.47 4.58
C SER A 145 -13.76 -11.65 3.21
N GLU A 146 -14.55 -10.66 2.75
CA GLU A 146 -15.20 -10.63 1.43
C GLU A 146 -14.18 -10.57 0.27
N LEU A 147 -12.94 -10.12 0.52
CA LEU A 147 -11.90 -10.05 -0.50
C LEU A 147 -11.19 -11.40 -0.67
N THR A 148 -11.15 -11.89 -1.90
CA THR A 148 -10.32 -13.06 -2.25
C THR A 148 -8.83 -12.78 -1.97
N VAL A 149 -8.05 -13.82 -1.66
CA VAL A 149 -6.59 -13.72 -1.45
C VAL A 149 -5.89 -12.96 -2.58
N LYS A 150 -6.27 -13.23 -3.84
CA LYS A 150 -5.75 -12.52 -5.02
C LYS A 150 -6.03 -11.02 -4.98
N ASP A 151 -7.21 -10.62 -4.51
CA ASP A 151 -7.59 -9.21 -4.41
C ASP A 151 -6.89 -8.50 -3.26
N LYS A 152 -6.69 -9.18 -2.13
CA LYS A 152 -5.86 -8.68 -1.04
C LYS A 152 -4.42 -8.45 -1.51
N ARG A 153 -3.85 -9.37 -2.30
CA ARG A 153 -2.51 -9.21 -2.92
C ARG A 153 -2.45 -8.02 -3.88
N ASN A 154 -3.44 -7.88 -4.76
CA ASN A 154 -3.52 -6.74 -5.68
C ASN A 154 -3.63 -5.42 -4.93
N MET A 155 -4.43 -5.39 -3.85
CA MET A 155 -4.61 -4.21 -3.00
C MET A 155 -3.29 -3.80 -2.33
N MET A 156 -2.57 -4.75 -1.73
CA MET A 156 -1.26 -4.49 -1.12
C MET A 156 -0.26 -3.94 -2.15
N ASN A 157 -0.23 -4.52 -3.36
CA ASN A 157 0.63 -4.07 -4.44
C ASN A 157 0.25 -2.67 -4.96
N ASP A 158 -1.03 -2.36 -5.08
CA ASP A 158 -1.50 -1.03 -5.46
C ASP A 158 -1.16 0.02 -4.39
N VAL A 159 -1.24 -0.34 -3.10
CA VAL A 159 -0.78 0.52 -2.00
C VAL A 159 0.72 0.77 -2.13
N ARG A 160 1.55 -0.27 -2.32
CA ARG A 160 3.00 -0.12 -2.51
C ARG A 160 3.35 0.75 -3.70
N LYS A 161 2.68 0.57 -4.84
CA LYS A 161 2.85 1.44 -6.02
C LYS A 161 2.52 2.90 -5.69
N GLY A 162 1.43 3.13 -4.97
CA GLY A 162 1.03 4.48 -4.54
C GLY A 162 2.03 5.12 -3.58
N LEU A 163 2.73 4.32 -2.77
CA LEU A 163 3.84 4.74 -1.92
C LEU A 163 5.19 4.83 -2.67
N LYS A 164 5.21 4.64 -4.00
CA LYS A 164 6.42 4.58 -4.85
C LYS A 164 7.41 3.47 -4.47
N LEU A 165 6.91 2.36 -3.91
CA LEU A 165 7.70 1.17 -3.58
C LEU A 165 7.57 0.10 -4.66
N ALA A 166 8.60 -0.74 -4.77
CA ALA A 166 8.60 -1.89 -5.66
C ALA A 166 7.45 -2.85 -5.33
N THR A 167 6.79 -3.38 -6.36
CA THR A 167 5.73 -4.37 -6.20
C THR A 167 6.30 -5.70 -5.72
N ILE A 168 5.59 -6.38 -4.82
CA ILE A 168 5.96 -7.72 -4.39
C ILE A 168 5.41 -8.68 -5.44
N ARG A 169 6.26 -9.07 -6.39
CA ARG A 169 5.98 -10.19 -7.29
C ARG A 169 6.48 -11.46 -6.60
N GLU A 170 5.58 -12.32 -6.11
CA GLU A 170 5.96 -13.67 -5.63
C GLU A 170 6.71 -14.47 -6.71
N GLY A 171 6.40 -14.26 -8.00
CA GLY A 171 7.16 -14.86 -9.10
C GLY A 171 8.63 -14.39 -9.18
N MET A 172 8.96 -13.24 -8.56
CA MET A 172 10.32 -12.74 -8.44
C MET A 172 11.02 -13.31 -7.20
N LYS A 173 10.29 -13.68 -6.14
CA LYS A 173 10.80 -14.52 -5.02
C LYS A 173 11.18 -15.94 -5.45
N ARG A 174 10.66 -16.43 -6.59
CA ARG A 174 11.10 -17.71 -7.17
C ARG A 174 12.39 -17.59 -8.01
N ARG A 175 12.71 -16.40 -8.52
CA ARG A 175 13.92 -16.16 -9.35
C ARG A 175 15.09 -15.58 -8.55
N ARG A 176 14.79 -14.72 -7.58
CA ARG A 176 15.69 -14.34 -6.51
C ARG A 176 15.16 -15.12 -5.33
N GLY A 177 15.85 -16.16 -4.86
CA GLY A 177 15.46 -16.84 -3.62
C GLY A 177 15.19 -15.85 -2.49
N VAL A 178 14.60 -16.31 -1.39
CA VAL A 178 14.58 -15.51 -0.15
C VAL A 178 16.01 -15.03 0.07
N GLN A 179 16.28 -13.73 -0.12
CA GLN A 179 17.57 -13.17 0.25
C GLN A 179 17.54 -13.21 1.77
N GLU A 180 18.16 -14.24 2.33
CA GLU A 180 18.57 -14.19 3.72
C GLU A 180 19.36 -12.89 3.89
N PRO A 181 19.04 -12.09 4.92
CA PRO A 181 19.80 -10.88 5.18
C PRO A 181 21.27 -11.29 5.28
N LEU A 182 22.13 -10.64 4.49
CA LEU A 182 23.57 -10.88 4.54
C LEU A 182 24.02 -10.60 5.96
N GLU A 183 24.38 -11.64 6.71
CA GLU A 183 25.10 -11.48 7.96
C GLU A 183 26.48 -10.95 7.61
N VAL A 184 26.66 -9.65 7.75
CA VAL A 184 27.97 -9.01 7.59
C VAL A 184 28.80 -9.42 8.81
N THR A 185 29.49 -10.54 8.71
CA THR A 185 30.55 -10.89 9.66
C THR A 185 31.71 -9.94 9.39
N ASN A 186 31.88 -8.93 10.24
CA ASN A 186 33.09 -8.13 10.24
C ASN A 186 34.23 -9.03 10.69
N TYR A 187 35.04 -9.49 9.75
CA TYR A 187 36.28 -10.21 10.06
C TYR A 187 37.31 -9.18 10.52
N ASP A 188 37.81 -9.36 11.75
CA ASP A 188 38.95 -8.59 12.24
C ASP A 188 40.16 -8.85 11.34
N PHE A 189 40.93 -7.79 11.07
CA PHE A 189 42.14 -7.83 10.27
C PHE A 189 43.14 -8.79 10.93
N LYS A 190 43.30 -9.99 10.37
CA LYS A 190 44.37 -10.91 10.78
C LYS A 190 45.67 -10.40 10.16
N ASN A 191 46.68 -10.15 10.99
CA ASN A 191 48.02 -9.83 10.50
C ASN A 191 48.50 -10.96 9.57
N PRO A 192 48.97 -10.65 8.35
CA PRO A 192 49.51 -11.67 7.46
C PRO A 192 50.83 -12.17 8.07
N GLU A 193 50.84 -13.41 8.54
CA GLU A 193 52.10 -14.12 8.75
C GLU A 193 52.63 -14.49 7.36
N GLU A 194 53.81 -13.97 7.02
CA GLU A 194 54.48 -14.24 5.75
C GLU A 194 54.75 -15.75 5.65
N LEU A 195 54.15 -16.39 4.65
CA LEU A 195 54.41 -17.79 4.33
C LEU A 195 55.49 -17.82 3.24
N SER A 196 56.66 -18.33 3.59
CA SER A 196 57.76 -18.61 2.65
C SER A 196 57.68 -20.06 2.17
N TRP A 197 57.60 -20.29 0.86
CA TRP A 197 57.66 -21.63 0.28
C TRP A 197 58.60 -21.65 -0.94
N GLN A 198 59.61 -22.52 -0.90
CA GLN A 198 60.62 -22.70 -1.96
C GLN A 198 61.29 -21.41 -2.46
N GLY A 199 61.54 -20.44 -1.57
CA GLY A 199 62.21 -19.18 -1.92
C GLY A 199 61.29 -18.10 -2.51
N TYR A 200 59.98 -18.34 -2.51
CA TYR A 200 58.97 -17.34 -2.79
C TYR A 200 58.31 -16.89 -1.49
N ASP A 201 58.36 -15.59 -1.21
CA ASP A 201 57.75 -14.97 -0.03
C ASP A 201 56.44 -14.27 -0.40
N THR A 202 55.40 -14.49 0.40
CA THR A 202 54.08 -13.85 0.20
C THR A 202 54.00 -12.53 0.95
N ILE A 203 53.99 -11.40 0.23
CA ILE A 203 54.01 -10.04 0.81
C ILE A 203 52.66 -9.67 1.48
N SER A 204 51.55 -10.24 1.05
CA SER A 204 50.24 -10.11 1.70
C SER A 204 49.24 -11.14 1.15
N LEU A 205 48.64 -11.95 2.02
CA LEU A 205 47.50 -12.80 1.69
C LEU A 205 46.20 -12.06 2.02
N SER A 206 45.39 -11.75 1.00
CA SER A 206 44.04 -11.21 1.23
C SER A 206 43.18 -12.28 1.89
N THR A 207 42.52 -11.96 3.00
CA THR A 207 41.66 -12.89 3.73
C THR A 207 40.20 -12.86 3.27
N CYS A 208 39.84 -12.04 2.27
CA CYS A 208 38.48 -12.02 1.74
C CYS A 208 38.21 -13.24 0.84
N SER A 209 37.05 -13.86 1.02
CA SER A 209 36.63 -15.03 0.24
C SER A 209 36.56 -14.74 -1.26
N GLU A 210 36.17 -13.52 -1.65
CA GLU A 210 36.12 -13.13 -3.06
C GLU A 210 37.50 -13.10 -3.72
N ALA A 211 38.57 -12.79 -2.97
CA ALA A 211 39.92 -12.87 -3.51
C ALA A 211 40.35 -14.32 -3.72
N PHE A 212 40.00 -15.24 -2.82
CA PHE A 212 40.30 -16.67 -3.00
C PHE A 212 39.58 -17.26 -4.21
N GLU A 213 38.31 -16.90 -4.44
CA GLU A 213 37.56 -17.34 -5.62
C GLU A 213 38.19 -16.80 -6.92
N LEU A 214 38.63 -15.54 -6.93
CA LEU A 214 39.34 -14.95 -8.06
C LEU A 214 40.68 -15.66 -8.33
N TYR A 215 41.45 -15.96 -7.28
CA TYR A 215 42.71 -16.69 -7.42
C TYR A 215 42.49 -18.12 -7.91
N ASP A 216 41.47 -18.82 -7.43
CA ASP A 216 41.14 -20.17 -7.87
C ASP A 216 40.71 -20.18 -9.34
N GLU A 217 39.93 -19.19 -9.78
CA GLU A 217 39.59 -19.02 -11.20
C GLU A 217 40.83 -18.75 -12.06
N ILE A 218 41.74 -17.89 -11.60
CA ILE A 218 43.00 -17.60 -12.31
C ILE A 218 43.86 -18.85 -12.40
N VAL A 219 44.09 -19.58 -11.31
CA VAL A 219 44.90 -20.80 -11.28
C VAL A 219 44.30 -21.86 -12.19
N ASN A 220 42.99 -22.07 -12.12
CA ASN A 220 42.30 -23.06 -12.96
C ASN A 220 42.21 -22.64 -14.43
N SER A 221 42.38 -21.35 -14.75
CA SER A 221 42.45 -20.85 -16.13
C SER A 221 43.82 -21.01 -16.78
N ILE A 222 44.89 -21.20 -15.99
CA ILE A 222 46.24 -21.41 -16.51
C ILE A 222 46.35 -22.84 -17.03
N SER A 223 46.52 -22.98 -18.34
CA SER A 223 46.69 -24.29 -18.97
C SER A 223 48.01 -24.94 -18.57
N GLN A 224 48.05 -26.27 -18.47
CA GLN A 224 49.29 -27.04 -18.19
C GLN A 224 50.45 -26.74 -19.17
N SER A 225 50.16 -26.18 -20.36
CA SER A 225 51.17 -25.80 -21.35
C SER A 225 52.00 -24.57 -20.96
N SER A 226 51.59 -23.83 -19.94
CA SER A 226 52.28 -22.64 -19.44
C SER A 226 53.40 -22.96 -18.43
N PHE A 227 53.46 -24.19 -17.92
CA PHE A 227 54.49 -24.64 -16.98
C PHE A 227 55.66 -25.30 -17.72
N THR A 228 56.88 -25.01 -17.27
CA THR A 228 58.07 -25.66 -17.82
C THR A 228 58.19 -27.10 -17.29
N LYS A 229 58.82 -28.01 -18.05
CA LYS A 229 58.96 -29.43 -17.67
C LYS A 229 59.53 -29.68 -16.26
N PRO A 230 60.44 -28.86 -15.70
CA PRO A 230 60.89 -29.00 -14.31
C PRO A 230 59.79 -28.67 -13.27
N GLU A 231 58.87 -27.76 -13.59
CA GLU A 231 57.80 -27.30 -12.68
C GLU A 231 56.63 -28.30 -12.62
N LEU A 232 56.45 -29.13 -13.65
CA LEU A 232 55.44 -30.21 -13.69
C LEU A 232 55.86 -31.49 -12.94
N ALA A 233 57.12 -31.59 -12.53
CA ALA A 233 57.71 -32.79 -11.96
C ALA A 233 57.80 -32.78 -10.42
N TYR A 234 57.33 -31.71 -9.78
CA TYR A 234 57.26 -31.53 -8.33
C TYR A 234 55.81 -31.34 -7.87
#